data_AF-L1IS60-F1
#
_entry.id   AF-L1IS60-F1
#
_cell.length_a   1.000
_cell.length_b   1.000
_cell.length_c   1.000
_cell.angle_alpha   90.00
_cell.angle_beta   90.00
_cell.angle_gamma   90.00
#
_symmetry.space_group_name_H-M   'P 1'
#
loop_
_entity.id
_entity.type
_entity.pdbx_description
1 polymer ?
#
loop_
_entity_poly.entity_id
_entity_poly.type
_entity_poly.pdbx_seq_one_letter_code
_entity_poly.pdbx_strand_id
1 'polypeptide(L)'
;MTCGFSRRVIRKEAHASSVKGFETEGSREAVRFYMNAEKKALEATEREKKMMEILRADEKSRQESETKMLNRSLGIKMQEFEEEWLHKRKEMETHCASLLEAVNEKAEAQRHHFEEHVAAERIPPVKFSPLIRDMIKQGKKLAQAEMYNDVLLLHKRVEAGKMQEEESWKKSILDKQEVRRKQLEQKIAQEKRNVDEKITGIRSTFEKSYVNAKDVLMQNLKNLSTDMERAFAREWVARPELAISAKALGGQKYDIPSLTKLHFDDDELTGTADDARAIYKYDVHRMAKLGRPGRQETPKKEHKEEEETAGKGGEEERRHDVQTKIVTSVEELTE
;
A
#
# COMPACT_ATOMS: atom_id res chain seq x y z
N MET A 1 16.48 -5.60 -66.76
CA MET A 1 15.05 -5.62 -67.15
C MET A 1 14.41 -4.33 -66.65
N THR A 2 14.35 -3.32 -67.52
CA THR A 2 13.85 -1.97 -67.23
C THR A 2 12.52 -1.81 -67.97
N CYS A 3 11.42 -1.66 -67.22
CA CYS A 3 10.10 -1.44 -67.82
C CYS A 3 9.82 0.08 -67.86
N GLY A 4 9.87 0.63 -69.07
CA GLY A 4 9.63 2.04 -69.35
C GLY A 4 8.14 2.37 -69.42
N PHE A 5 7.71 3.37 -68.66
CA PHE A 5 6.38 3.94 -68.75
C PHE A 5 6.35 4.99 -69.88
N SER A 6 5.65 4.64 -70.96
CA SER A 6 5.45 5.47 -72.14
C SER A 6 4.55 6.67 -71.83
N ARG A 7 5.10 7.89 -71.93
CA ARG A 7 4.34 9.15 -71.89
C ARG A 7 3.61 9.32 -73.23
N ARG A 8 2.28 9.16 -73.22
CA ARG A 8 1.41 9.53 -74.33
C ARG A 8 1.30 11.05 -74.37
N VAL A 9 2.14 11.69 -75.19
CA VAL A 9 2.08 13.11 -75.53
C VAL A 9 0.92 13.32 -76.49
N ILE A 10 -0.18 13.92 -76.02
CA ILE A 10 -1.23 14.42 -76.91
C ILE A 10 -0.73 15.77 -77.45
N ARG A 11 -0.15 15.75 -78.65
CA ARG A 11 0.04 16.96 -79.47
C ARG A 11 -1.34 17.44 -79.91
N LYS A 12 -1.83 18.52 -79.30
CA LYS A 12 -2.84 19.36 -79.95
C LYS A 12 -2.09 20.30 -80.89
N GLU A 13 -2.19 20.03 -82.18
CA GLU A 13 -1.79 20.96 -83.23
C GLU A 13 -2.70 22.19 -83.13
N ALA A 14 -2.11 23.30 -82.69
CA ALA A 14 -2.75 24.60 -82.78
C ALA A 14 -2.59 25.09 -84.21
N HIS A 15 -3.69 25.06 -84.98
CA HIS A 15 -3.78 25.80 -86.24
C HIS A 15 -3.62 27.29 -85.93
N ALA A 16 -2.45 27.83 -86.29
CA ALA A 16 -2.19 29.26 -86.34
C ALA A 16 -2.92 29.85 -87.56
N SER A 17 -4.20 30.17 -87.40
CA SER A 17 -4.89 31.11 -88.28
C SER A 17 -4.43 32.52 -87.94
N SER A 18 -3.56 33.06 -88.79
CA SER A 18 -3.14 34.47 -88.82
C SER A 18 -4.36 35.37 -89.07
N VAL A 19 -4.97 35.86 -87.98
CA VAL A 19 -5.92 36.97 -88.03
C VAL A 19 -5.11 38.24 -87.83
N LYS A 20 -4.74 38.87 -88.94
CA LYS A 20 -4.22 40.24 -88.94
C LYS A 20 -5.33 41.20 -88.56
N GLY A 21 -5.13 41.87 -87.42
CA GLY A 21 -5.45 43.29 -87.23
C GLY A 21 -6.91 43.70 -87.29
N PHE A 22 -7.58 43.65 -86.14
CA PHE A 22 -8.53 44.68 -85.73
C PHE A 22 -8.39 44.86 -84.21
N GLU A 23 -7.34 45.56 -83.80
CA GLU A 23 -7.20 46.04 -82.42
C GLU A 23 -8.14 47.22 -82.24
N THR A 24 -9.38 46.95 -81.85
CA THR A 24 -10.24 47.99 -81.29
C THR A 24 -9.69 48.37 -79.91
N GLU A 25 -9.66 49.66 -79.56
CA GLU A 25 -9.19 50.15 -78.25
C GLU A 25 -9.84 49.41 -77.07
N GLY A 26 -11.08 48.94 -77.22
CA GLY A 26 -11.78 48.14 -76.23
C GLY A 26 -11.18 46.74 -75.95
N SER A 27 -10.43 46.14 -76.87
CA SER A 27 -9.76 44.84 -76.66
C SER A 27 -8.52 44.96 -75.76
N ARG A 28 -7.75 46.04 -75.91
CA ARG A 28 -6.61 46.35 -75.03
C ARG A 28 -7.04 46.78 -73.63
N GLU A 29 -8.16 47.48 -73.51
CA GLU A 29 -8.76 47.80 -72.21
C GLU A 29 -9.28 46.56 -71.49
N ALA A 30 -9.96 45.64 -72.19
CA ALA A 30 -10.44 44.38 -71.61
C ALA A 30 -9.27 43.54 -71.06
N VAL A 31 -8.18 43.39 -71.81
CA VAL A 31 -6.97 42.67 -71.34
C VAL A 31 -6.36 43.33 -70.10
N ARG A 32 -6.30 44.68 -70.03
CA ARG A 32 -5.84 45.40 -68.82
C ARG A 32 -6.79 45.19 -67.64
N PHE A 33 -8.09 45.17 -67.86
CA PHE A 33 -9.09 44.87 -66.82
C PHE A 33 -8.91 43.46 -66.26
N TYR A 34 -8.73 42.44 -67.11
CA TYR A 34 -8.49 41.07 -66.67
C TYR A 34 -7.16 40.91 -65.92
N MET A 35 -6.07 41.49 -66.43
CA MET A 35 -4.76 41.49 -65.76
C MET A 35 -4.82 42.19 -64.39
N ASN A 36 -5.55 43.31 -64.29
CA ASN A 36 -5.77 44.00 -63.02
C ASN A 36 -6.68 43.20 -62.07
N ALA A 37 -7.67 42.48 -62.56
CA ALA A 37 -8.53 41.62 -61.76
C ALA A 37 -7.75 40.41 -61.22
N GLU A 38 -6.90 39.79 -62.05
CA GLU A 38 -6.00 38.70 -61.65
C GLU A 38 -4.99 39.17 -60.61
N LYS A 39 -4.37 40.34 -60.82
CA LYS A 39 -3.47 40.96 -59.83
C LYS A 39 -4.17 41.25 -58.50
N LYS A 40 -5.39 41.80 -58.53
CA LYS A 40 -6.20 42.03 -57.32
C LYS A 40 -6.61 40.73 -56.63
N ALA A 41 -6.90 39.68 -57.39
CA ALA A 41 -7.18 38.35 -56.84
C ALA A 41 -5.94 37.76 -56.16
N LEU A 42 -4.75 37.87 -56.77
CA LEU A 42 -3.49 37.45 -56.16
C LEU A 42 -3.20 38.25 -54.88
N GLU A 43 -3.32 39.58 -54.91
CA GLU A 43 -3.14 40.43 -53.73
C GLU A 43 -4.15 40.09 -52.61
N ALA A 44 -5.39 39.74 -52.95
CA ALA A 44 -6.38 39.27 -51.98
C ALA A 44 -5.96 37.92 -51.36
N THR A 45 -5.51 36.96 -52.16
CA THR A 45 -5.02 35.67 -51.64
C THR A 45 -3.76 35.81 -50.78
N GLU A 46 -2.89 36.78 -51.07
CA GLU A 46 -1.71 37.06 -50.24
C GLU A 46 -2.09 37.69 -48.90
N ARG A 47 -3.08 38.58 -48.88
CA ARG A 47 -3.62 39.15 -47.62
C ARG A 47 -4.29 38.07 -46.78
N GLU A 48 -5.06 37.18 -47.40
CA GLU A 48 -5.65 36.03 -46.72
C GLU A 48 -4.56 35.12 -46.12
N LYS A 49 -3.51 34.79 -46.87
CA LYS A 49 -2.38 33.99 -46.36
C LYS A 49 -1.71 34.63 -45.14
N LYS A 50 -1.41 35.93 -45.20
CA LYS A 50 -0.80 36.67 -44.09
C LYS A 50 -1.70 36.72 -42.86
N MET A 51 -3.00 36.95 -43.05
CA MET A 51 -3.98 36.92 -41.96
C MET A 51 -4.04 35.54 -41.31
N MET A 52 -4.02 34.47 -42.11
CA MET A 52 -3.99 33.10 -41.61
C MET A 52 -2.70 32.78 -40.84
N GLU A 53 -1.55 33.26 -41.28
CA GLU A 53 -0.28 33.09 -40.56
C GLU A 53 -0.30 33.77 -39.18
N ILE A 54 -0.87 34.97 -39.08
CA ILE A 54 -1.05 35.67 -37.80
C ILE A 54 -1.97 34.86 -36.88
N LEU A 55 -3.12 34.41 -37.37
CA LEU A 55 -4.05 33.59 -36.58
C LEU A 55 -3.41 32.28 -36.08
N ARG A 56 -2.53 31.65 -36.88
CA ARG A 56 -1.78 30.46 -36.46
C ARG A 56 -0.76 30.77 -35.37
N ALA A 57 -0.05 31.89 -35.49
CA ALA A 57 0.95 32.29 -34.51
C ALA A 57 0.29 32.62 -33.16
N ASP A 58 -0.83 33.34 -33.18
CA ASP A 58 -1.61 33.68 -31.98
C ASP A 58 -2.15 32.42 -31.31
N GLU A 59 -2.72 31.49 -32.09
CA GLU A 59 -3.23 30.21 -31.58
C GLU A 59 -2.13 29.35 -30.95
N LYS A 60 -0.96 29.28 -31.60
CA LYS A 60 0.21 28.59 -31.04
C LYS A 60 0.66 29.22 -29.73
N SER A 61 0.71 30.56 -29.66
CA SER A 61 1.09 31.28 -28.45
C SER A 61 0.11 31.01 -27.29
N ARG A 62 -1.19 30.99 -27.58
CA ARG A 62 -2.23 30.61 -26.60
C ARG A 62 -2.00 29.19 -26.07
N GLN A 63 -1.83 28.20 -26.95
CA GLN A 63 -1.59 26.80 -26.58
C GLN A 63 -0.32 26.63 -25.74
N GLU A 64 0.76 27.35 -26.06
CA GLU A 64 1.97 27.37 -25.25
C GLU A 64 1.73 27.93 -23.84
N SER A 65 0.90 28.98 -23.71
CA SER A 65 0.55 29.55 -22.41
C SER A 65 -0.30 28.58 -21.57
N GLU A 66 -1.25 27.88 -22.18
CA GLU A 66 -2.09 26.89 -21.52
C GLU A 66 -1.30 25.66 -21.10
N THR A 67 -0.38 25.20 -21.95
CA THR A 67 0.58 24.13 -21.62
C THR A 67 1.44 24.51 -20.41
N LYS A 68 1.92 25.76 -20.33
CA LYS A 68 2.66 26.25 -19.17
C LYS A 68 1.81 26.24 -17.90
N MET A 69 0.53 26.63 -17.99
CA MET A 69 -0.38 26.60 -16.84
C MET A 69 -0.68 25.16 -16.40
N LEU A 70 -0.91 24.24 -17.34
CA LEU A 70 -1.10 22.83 -17.03
C LEU A 70 0.14 22.28 -16.32
N ASN A 71 1.34 22.47 -16.88
CA ASN A 71 2.57 21.98 -16.28
C ASN A 71 2.79 22.49 -14.86
N ARG A 72 2.45 23.75 -14.59
CA ARG A 72 2.47 24.30 -13.22
C ARG A 72 1.47 23.58 -12.31
N SER A 73 0.24 23.39 -12.77
CA SER A 73 -0.79 22.68 -11.99
C SER A 73 -0.42 21.22 -11.72
N LEU A 74 0.14 20.50 -12.70
CA LEU A 74 0.64 19.13 -12.52
C LEU A 74 1.79 19.08 -11.51
N GLY A 75 2.69 20.08 -11.55
CA GLY A 75 3.77 20.21 -10.57
C GLY A 75 3.25 20.42 -9.14
N ILE A 76 2.25 21.28 -8.96
CA ILE A 76 1.61 21.50 -7.64
C ILE A 76 0.96 20.21 -7.13
N LYS A 77 0.21 19.49 -7.98
CA LYS A 77 -0.40 18.21 -7.60
C LYS A 77 0.62 17.15 -7.17
N MET A 78 1.80 17.14 -7.80
CA MET A 78 2.88 16.25 -7.40
C MET A 78 3.43 16.61 -6.02
N GLN A 79 3.64 17.91 -5.76
CA GLN A 79 4.11 18.39 -4.47
C GLN A 79 3.10 18.09 -3.35
N GLU A 80 1.82 18.36 -3.58
CA GLU A 80 0.74 18.04 -2.63
C GLU A 80 0.72 16.54 -2.29
N PHE A 81 0.88 15.68 -3.30
CA PHE A 81 0.98 14.24 -3.09
C PHE A 81 2.20 13.86 -2.24
N GLU A 82 3.38 14.41 -2.55
CA GLU A 82 4.60 14.14 -1.77
C GLU A 82 4.47 14.59 -0.31
N GLU A 83 3.89 15.76 -0.06
CA GLU A 83 3.63 16.28 1.28
C GLU A 83 2.64 15.41 2.07
N GLU A 84 1.53 15.01 1.44
CA GLU A 84 0.54 14.12 2.05
C GLU A 84 1.17 12.77 2.44
N TRP A 85 1.97 12.18 1.55
CA TRP A 85 2.62 10.90 1.81
C TRP A 85 3.76 11.00 2.82
N LEU A 86 4.46 12.14 2.87
CA LEU A 86 5.40 12.42 3.94
C LEU A 86 4.70 12.48 5.30
N HIS A 87 3.53 13.12 5.37
CA HIS A 87 2.71 13.15 6.58
C HIS A 87 2.27 11.74 6.99
N LYS A 88 1.68 10.98 6.08
CA LYS A 88 1.24 9.59 6.34
C LYS A 88 2.39 8.69 6.78
N ARG A 89 3.60 8.89 6.22
CA ARG A 89 4.80 8.16 6.63
C ARG A 89 5.16 8.49 8.08
N LYS A 90 5.11 9.77 8.48
CA LYS A 90 5.34 10.18 9.87
C LYS A 90 4.33 9.54 10.80
N GLU A 91 3.04 9.58 10.47
CA GLU A 91 1.98 8.94 11.28
C GLU A 91 2.23 7.44 11.44
N MET A 92 2.55 6.74 10.35
CA MET A 92 2.89 5.31 10.38
C MET A 92 4.10 5.02 11.27
N GLU A 93 5.18 5.81 11.17
CA GLU A 93 6.37 5.64 12.00
C GLU A 93 6.09 5.95 13.48
N THR A 94 5.26 6.95 13.78
CA THR A 94 4.83 7.22 15.18
C THR A 94 4.02 6.06 15.75
N HIS A 95 3.15 5.45 14.95
CA HIS A 95 2.41 4.26 15.35
C HIS A 95 3.36 3.08 15.62
N CYS A 96 4.34 2.85 14.74
CA CYS A 96 5.35 1.80 14.94
C CYS A 96 6.20 2.05 16.20
N ALA A 97 6.59 3.29 16.46
CA ALA A 97 7.32 3.66 17.69
C ALA A 97 6.49 3.38 18.95
N SER A 98 5.21 3.75 18.94
CA SER A 98 4.29 3.48 20.05
C SER A 98 4.12 1.97 20.32
N LEU A 99 4.09 1.14 19.27
CA LEU A 99 4.04 -0.32 19.45
C LEU A 99 5.31 -0.87 20.11
N LEU A 100 6.50 -0.36 19.74
CA LEU A 100 7.75 -0.77 20.38
C LEU A 100 7.83 -0.34 21.84
N GLU A 101 7.41 0.88 22.13
CA GLU A 101 7.36 1.42 23.48
C GLU A 101 6.46 0.57 24.38
N ALA A 102 5.23 0.30 23.94
CA ALA A 102 4.28 -0.53 24.69
C ALA A 102 4.82 -1.95 24.98
N VAL A 103 5.56 -2.56 24.06
CA VAL A 103 6.19 -3.86 24.29
C VAL A 103 7.33 -3.77 25.30
N ASN A 104 8.13 -2.70 25.23
CA ASN A 104 9.22 -2.50 26.19
C ASN A 104 8.68 -2.25 27.60
N GLU A 105 7.68 -1.39 27.76
CA GLU A 105 7.01 -1.15 29.04
C GLU A 105 6.43 -2.45 29.62
N LYS A 106 5.73 -3.23 28.79
CA LYS A 106 5.20 -4.53 29.21
C LYS A 106 6.31 -5.49 29.63
N ALA A 107 7.42 -5.52 28.90
CA ALA A 107 8.57 -6.37 29.23
C ALA A 107 9.21 -5.95 30.57
N GLU A 108 9.34 -4.65 30.83
CA GLU A 108 9.85 -4.12 32.10
C GLU A 108 8.91 -4.44 33.26
N ALA A 109 7.61 -4.26 33.09
CA ALA A 109 6.61 -4.61 34.09
C ALA A 109 6.64 -6.12 34.43
N GLN A 110 6.77 -6.98 33.42
CA GLN A 110 6.89 -8.42 33.62
C GLN A 110 8.17 -8.80 34.39
N ARG A 111 9.30 -8.14 34.09
CA ARG A 111 10.55 -8.34 34.84
C ARG A 111 10.39 -7.90 36.28
N HIS A 112 9.80 -6.72 36.52
CA HIS A 112 9.60 -6.19 37.86
C HIS A 112 8.72 -7.14 38.70
N HIS A 113 7.56 -7.51 38.19
CA HIS A 113 6.65 -8.43 38.87
C HIS A 113 7.30 -9.79 39.17
N PHE A 114 8.13 -10.29 38.25
CA PHE A 114 8.87 -11.53 38.48
C PHE A 114 9.91 -11.39 39.60
N GLU A 115 10.68 -10.29 39.64
CA GLU A 115 11.66 -10.06 40.70
C GLU A 115 11.02 -9.85 42.07
N GLU A 116 9.84 -9.20 42.14
CA GLU A 116 9.04 -9.12 43.36
C GLU A 116 8.62 -10.51 43.86
N HIS A 117 8.14 -11.38 42.95
CA HIS A 117 7.78 -12.75 43.30
C HIS A 117 8.98 -13.56 43.78
N VAL A 118 10.14 -13.39 43.14
CA VAL A 118 11.41 -14.02 43.55
C VAL A 118 11.86 -13.56 44.94
N ALA A 119 11.67 -12.27 45.26
CA ALA A 119 11.98 -11.74 46.59
C ALA A 119 11.09 -12.37 47.67
N ALA A 120 9.81 -12.59 47.38
CA ALA A 120 8.85 -13.23 48.31
C ALA A 120 9.14 -14.73 48.54
N GLU A 121 9.58 -15.47 47.52
CA GLU A 121 9.90 -16.91 47.62
C GLU A 121 11.14 -17.23 48.48
N ARG A 122 11.92 -16.23 48.92
CA ARG A 122 13.12 -16.43 49.75
C ARG A 122 12.84 -16.91 51.19
N ILE A 123 11.58 -17.10 51.57
CA ILE A 123 11.19 -17.56 52.92
C ILE A 123 10.80 -19.05 52.85
N PRO A 124 11.53 -19.97 53.53
CA PRO A 124 11.17 -21.37 53.56
C PRO A 124 9.82 -21.61 54.26
N PRO A 125 8.89 -22.38 53.65
CA PRO A 125 7.60 -22.68 54.28
C PRO A 125 7.73 -23.67 55.45
N VAL A 126 8.74 -24.55 55.45
CA VAL A 126 9.00 -25.51 56.55
C VAL A 126 10.51 -25.64 56.76
N LYS A 127 10.96 -25.51 58.01
CA LYS A 127 12.38 -25.33 58.34
C LYS A 127 13.23 -26.60 58.26
N PHE A 128 12.69 -27.80 58.54
CA PHE A 128 13.49 -29.03 58.62
C PHE A 128 12.73 -30.30 58.19
N SER A 129 13.45 -31.27 57.63
CA SER A 129 12.92 -32.58 57.22
C SER A 129 12.38 -33.40 58.41
N PRO A 130 11.58 -34.46 58.15
CA PRO A 130 11.18 -35.42 59.19
C PRO A 130 12.38 -36.01 59.95
N LEU A 131 13.50 -36.28 59.27
CA LEU A 131 14.70 -36.87 59.86
C LEU A 131 15.32 -35.97 60.93
N ILE A 132 15.53 -34.68 60.63
CA ILE A 132 16.04 -33.69 61.59
C ILE A 132 15.07 -33.55 62.78
N ARG A 133 13.76 -33.52 62.50
CA ARG A 133 12.73 -33.43 63.54
C ARG A 133 12.77 -34.62 64.49
N ASP A 134 12.99 -35.82 63.97
CA ASP A 134 13.06 -37.02 64.79
C ASP A 134 14.38 -37.12 65.56
N MET A 135 15.50 -36.66 65.01
CA MET A 135 16.75 -36.51 65.76
C MET A 135 16.61 -35.50 66.91
N ILE A 136 15.88 -34.40 66.72
CA ILE A 136 15.57 -33.45 67.80
C ILE A 136 14.75 -34.12 68.91
N LYS A 137 13.75 -34.94 68.55
CA LYS A 137 12.96 -35.70 69.54
C LYS A 137 13.79 -36.75 70.28
N GLN A 138 14.68 -37.45 69.58
CA GLN A 138 15.62 -38.39 70.19
C GLN A 138 16.56 -37.69 71.18
N GLY A 139 17.06 -36.50 70.83
CA GLY A 139 17.88 -35.68 71.74
C GLY A 139 17.15 -35.32 73.03
N LYS A 140 15.85 -35.00 72.95
CA LYS A 140 15.03 -34.76 74.14
C LYS A 140 14.89 -36.02 75.02
N LYS A 141 14.70 -37.20 74.42
CA LYS A 141 14.61 -38.47 75.15
C LYS A 141 15.95 -38.83 75.83
N LEU A 142 17.07 -38.66 75.13
CA LEU A 142 18.41 -38.91 75.69
C LEU A 142 18.76 -37.95 76.82
N ALA A 143 18.33 -36.68 76.72
CA ALA A 143 18.49 -35.71 77.80
C ALA A 143 17.67 -36.08 79.04
N GLN A 144 16.45 -36.59 78.86
CA GLN A 144 15.61 -37.11 79.95
C GLN A 144 16.20 -38.35 80.64
N ALA A 145 17.02 -39.13 79.91
CA ALA A 145 17.72 -40.30 80.43
C ALA A 145 19.13 -39.97 80.98
N GLU A 146 19.48 -38.69 81.11
CA GLU A 146 20.78 -38.21 81.64
C GLU A 146 22.02 -38.69 80.84
N MET A 147 21.83 -39.06 79.56
CA MET A 147 22.90 -39.49 78.66
C MET A 147 23.57 -38.31 77.94
N TYR A 148 24.23 -37.44 78.71
CA TYR A 148 24.72 -36.15 78.21
C TYR A 148 25.76 -36.23 77.08
N ASN A 149 26.63 -37.24 77.08
CA ASN A 149 27.64 -37.44 76.04
C ASN A 149 26.98 -37.73 74.67
N ASP A 150 25.92 -38.54 74.66
CA ASP A 150 25.19 -38.89 73.44
C ASP A 150 24.32 -37.74 72.94
N VAL A 151 23.78 -36.93 73.86
CA VAL A 151 23.09 -35.68 73.51
C VAL A 151 24.04 -34.71 72.79
N LEU A 152 25.28 -34.55 73.26
CA LEU A 152 26.28 -33.69 72.62
C LEU A 152 26.62 -34.13 71.19
N LEU A 153 26.80 -35.44 70.99
CA LEU A 153 27.06 -36.00 69.66
C LEU A 153 25.86 -35.82 68.72
N LEU A 154 24.65 -36.08 69.22
CA LEU A 154 23.42 -35.92 68.44
C LEU A 154 23.16 -34.45 68.10
N HIS A 155 23.46 -33.52 69.00
CA HIS A 155 23.32 -32.08 68.75
C HIS A 155 24.19 -31.63 67.59
N LYS A 156 25.48 -32.00 67.57
CA LYS A 156 26.40 -31.71 66.46
C LYS A 156 25.89 -32.28 65.14
N ARG A 157 25.35 -33.50 65.16
CA ARG A 157 24.75 -34.13 63.96
C ARG A 157 23.49 -33.40 63.49
N VAL A 158 22.64 -32.95 64.42
CA VAL A 158 21.45 -32.14 64.11
C VAL A 158 21.84 -30.81 63.50
N GLU A 159 22.81 -30.09 64.05
CA GLU A 159 23.30 -28.81 63.51
C GLU A 159 23.86 -28.97 62.09
N ALA A 160 24.71 -29.96 61.86
CA ALA A 160 25.25 -30.26 60.53
C ALA A 160 24.13 -30.57 59.52
N GLY A 161 23.15 -31.38 59.91
CA GLY A 161 22.01 -31.71 59.06
C GLY A 161 21.12 -30.50 58.75
N LYS A 162 20.90 -29.60 59.72
CA LYS A 162 20.15 -28.36 59.50
C LYS A 162 20.83 -27.47 58.47
N MET A 163 22.14 -27.27 58.62
CA MET A 163 22.93 -26.47 57.67
C MET A 163 22.86 -27.05 56.26
N GLN A 164 23.02 -28.37 56.13
CA GLN A 164 22.96 -29.04 54.82
C GLN A 164 21.58 -28.94 54.15
N GLU A 165 20.49 -29.08 54.91
CA GLU A 165 19.13 -28.90 54.38
C GLU A 165 18.85 -27.46 53.96
N GLU A 166 19.30 -26.48 54.75
CA GLU A 166 19.17 -25.06 54.40
C GLU A 166 19.97 -24.72 53.13
N GLU A 167 21.19 -25.24 52.98
CA GLU A 167 22.00 -25.07 51.77
C GLU A 167 21.36 -25.74 50.55
N SER A 168 20.88 -26.97 50.71
CA SER A 168 20.17 -27.72 49.65
C SER A 168 18.91 -26.99 49.19
N TRP A 169 18.13 -26.48 50.14
CA TRP A 169 16.92 -25.70 49.86
C TRP A 169 17.25 -24.38 49.15
N LYS A 170 18.24 -23.63 49.65
CA LYS A 170 18.71 -22.37 49.01
C LYS A 170 19.13 -22.63 47.57
N LYS A 171 19.93 -23.68 47.35
CA LYS A 171 20.38 -24.06 46.00
C LYS A 171 19.20 -24.42 45.10
N SER A 172 18.29 -25.27 45.56
CA SER A 172 17.10 -25.67 44.77
C SER A 172 16.22 -24.49 44.39
N ILE A 173 16.06 -23.49 45.26
CA ILE A 173 15.30 -22.28 44.95
C ILE A 173 16.04 -21.42 43.92
N LEU A 174 17.34 -21.19 44.10
CA LEU A 174 18.12 -20.40 43.15
C LEU A 174 18.09 -21.02 41.74
N ASP A 175 18.24 -22.35 41.64
CA ASP A 175 18.17 -23.08 40.38
C ASP A 175 16.78 -22.90 39.72
N LYS A 176 15.69 -23.03 40.49
CA LYS A 176 14.32 -22.81 39.99
C LYS A 176 14.09 -21.38 39.53
N GLN A 177 14.60 -20.40 40.28
CA GLN A 177 14.50 -18.98 39.94
C GLN A 177 15.27 -18.68 38.65
N GLU A 178 16.46 -19.22 38.47
CA GLU A 178 17.26 -19.05 37.25
C GLU A 178 16.54 -19.64 36.02
N VAL A 179 15.98 -20.84 36.13
CA VAL A 179 15.21 -21.45 35.05
C VAL A 179 14.01 -20.58 34.67
N ARG A 180 13.26 -20.07 35.66
CA ARG A 180 12.11 -19.19 35.40
C ARG A 180 12.54 -17.85 34.80
N ARG A 181 13.67 -17.27 35.21
CA ARG A 181 14.24 -16.05 34.58
C ARG A 181 14.53 -16.28 33.10
N LYS A 182 15.22 -17.37 32.76
CA LYS A 182 15.52 -17.72 31.36
C LYS A 182 14.24 -17.90 30.54
N GLN A 183 13.23 -18.56 31.09
CA GLN A 183 11.93 -18.72 30.42
C GLN A 183 11.23 -17.39 30.19
N LEU A 184 11.27 -16.48 31.17
CA LEU A 184 10.69 -15.14 31.02
C LEU A 184 11.42 -14.32 29.95
N GLU A 185 12.75 -14.33 29.95
CA GLU A 185 13.56 -13.65 28.93
C GLU A 185 13.29 -14.18 27.52
N GLN A 186 13.15 -15.50 27.36
CA GLN A 186 12.77 -16.11 26.10
C GLN A 186 11.37 -15.66 25.64
N LYS A 187 10.40 -15.61 26.55
CA LYS A 187 9.06 -15.10 26.23
C LYS A 187 9.09 -13.64 25.79
N ILE A 188 9.80 -12.78 26.54
CA ILE A 188 9.98 -11.36 26.18
C ILE A 188 10.66 -11.22 24.82
N ALA A 189 11.72 -12.00 24.55
CA ALA A 189 12.41 -11.97 23.28
C ALA A 189 11.51 -12.41 22.11
N GLN A 190 10.65 -13.42 22.33
CA GLN A 190 9.68 -13.84 21.33
C GLN A 190 8.60 -12.76 21.09
N GLU A 191 8.08 -12.13 22.14
CA GLU A 191 7.12 -11.02 22.00
C GLU A 191 7.73 -9.86 21.20
N LYS A 192 8.99 -9.49 21.47
CA LYS A 192 9.71 -8.46 20.71
C LYS A 192 9.83 -8.81 19.23
N ARG A 193 10.28 -10.02 18.91
CA ARG A 193 10.36 -10.50 17.51
C ARG A 193 9.01 -10.45 16.80
N ASN A 194 7.95 -10.91 17.46
CA ASN A 194 6.60 -10.87 16.89
C ASN A 194 6.14 -9.43 16.57
N VAL A 195 6.57 -8.44 17.36
CA VAL A 195 6.21 -7.03 17.10
C VAL A 195 7.12 -6.40 16.04
N ASP A 196 8.40 -6.76 16.00
CA ASP A 196 9.30 -6.37 14.89
C ASP A 196 8.78 -6.89 13.54
N GLU A 197 8.31 -8.14 13.49
CA GLU A 197 7.63 -8.73 12.32
C GLU A 197 6.36 -7.96 11.94
N LYS A 198 5.56 -7.53 12.92
CA LYS A 198 4.38 -6.69 12.65
C LYS A 198 4.76 -5.33 12.08
N ILE A 199 5.77 -4.67 12.65
CA ILE A 199 6.24 -3.34 12.20
C ILE A 199 6.79 -3.42 10.78
N THR A 200 7.60 -4.45 10.48
CA THR A 200 8.09 -4.68 9.11
C THR A 200 6.94 -4.95 8.14
N GLY A 201 5.91 -5.69 8.57
CA GLY A 201 4.66 -5.85 7.82
C GLY A 201 3.96 -4.51 7.52
N ILE A 202 3.75 -3.67 8.54
CA ILE A 202 3.14 -2.34 8.40
C ILE A 202 3.92 -1.48 7.40
N ARG A 203 5.24 -1.37 7.58
CA ARG A 203 6.12 -0.61 6.66
C ARG A 203 6.05 -1.14 5.23
N SER A 204 6.05 -2.46 5.04
CA SER A 204 5.91 -3.07 3.71
C SER A 204 4.57 -2.76 3.07
N THR A 205 3.47 -2.84 3.81
CA THR A 205 2.13 -2.50 3.30
C THR A 205 2.02 -1.01 2.95
N PHE A 206 2.62 -0.14 3.75
CA PHE A 206 2.68 1.29 3.48
C PHE A 206 3.41 1.58 2.16
N GLU A 207 4.58 0.99 1.96
CA GLU A 207 5.39 1.22 0.75
C GLU A 207 4.67 0.71 -0.51
N LYS A 208 4.03 -0.45 -0.44
CA LYS A 208 3.17 -0.95 -1.53
C LYS A 208 2.03 0.01 -1.85
N SER A 209 1.37 0.54 -0.82
CA SER A 209 0.30 1.52 -1.00
C SER A 209 0.80 2.83 -1.62
N TYR A 210 1.99 3.28 -1.23
CA TYR A 210 2.63 4.47 -1.79
C TYR A 210 2.92 4.30 -3.28
N VAL A 211 3.56 3.18 -3.67
CA VAL A 211 3.86 2.87 -5.07
C VAL A 211 2.58 2.84 -5.90
N ASN A 212 1.55 2.10 -5.45
CA ASN A 212 0.28 2.01 -6.17
C ASN A 212 -0.39 3.38 -6.33
N ALA A 213 -0.40 4.20 -5.27
CA ALA A 213 -0.99 5.54 -5.33
C ALA A 213 -0.21 6.47 -6.26
N LYS A 214 1.13 6.36 -6.26
CA LYS A 214 2.00 7.12 -7.17
C LYS A 214 1.76 6.72 -8.62
N ASP A 215 1.62 5.44 -8.91
CA ASP A 215 1.33 4.94 -10.26
C ASP A 215 -0.01 5.48 -10.78
N VAL A 216 -1.04 5.45 -9.93
CA VAL A 216 -2.35 6.03 -10.25
C VAL A 216 -2.24 7.53 -10.51
N LEU A 217 -1.51 8.27 -9.67
CA LEU A 217 -1.27 9.70 -9.89
C LEU A 217 -0.55 9.94 -11.22
N MET A 218 0.54 9.23 -11.48
CA MET A 218 1.32 9.36 -12.72
C MET A 218 0.46 9.08 -13.96
N GLN A 219 -0.39 8.06 -13.91
CA GLN A 219 -1.33 7.76 -14.99
C GLN A 219 -2.35 8.89 -15.17
N ASN A 220 -2.88 9.45 -14.08
CA ASN A 220 -3.81 10.58 -14.14
C ASN A 220 -3.15 11.84 -14.74
N LEU A 221 -1.90 12.15 -14.36
CA LEU A 221 -1.16 13.28 -14.92
C LEU A 221 -0.89 13.06 -16.42
N LYS A 222 -0.55 11.83 -16.83
CA LYS A 222 -0.37 11.46 -18.23
C LYS A 222 -1.65 11.63 -19.03
N ASN A 223 -2.79 11.16 -18.50
CA ASN A 223 -4.10 11.30 -19.14
C ASN A 223 -4.48 12.77 -19.33
N LEU A 224 -4.25 13.62 -18.31
CA LEU A 224 -4.51 15.06 -18.42
C LEU A 224 -3.65 15.73 -19.50
N SER A 225 -2.38 15.36 -19.60
CA SER A 225 -1.49 15.86 -20.66
C SER A 225 -1.98 15.46 -22.05
N THR A 226 -2.32 14.17 -22.23
CA THR A 226 -2.78 13.67 -23.54
C THR A 226 -4.16 14.22 -23.92
N ASP A 227 -5.05 14.43 -22.95
CA ASP A 227 -6.36 15.03 -23.19
C ASP A 227 -6.23 16.51 -23.60
N MET A 228 -5.29 17.26 -23.02
CA MET A 228 -4.99 18.64 -23.45
C MET A 228 -4.44 18.65 -24.88
N GLU A 229 -3.48 17.78 -25.22
CA GLU A 229 -2.96 17.68 -26.59
C GLU A 229 -4.05 17.32 -27.61
N ARG A 230 -4.94 16.39 -27.24
CA ARG A 230 -6.11 16.02 -28.05
C ARG A 230 -7.10 17.18 -28.19
N ALA A 231 -7.29 17.98 -27.15
CA ALA A 231 -8.13 19.18 -27.22
C ALA A 231 -7.56 20.19 -28.21
N PHE A 232 -6.26 20.51 -28.13
CA PHE A 232 -5.58 21.39 -29.08
C PHE A 232 -5.66 20.87 -30.53
N ALA A 233 -5.50 19.57 -30.73
CA ALA A 233 -5.63 18.96 -32.05
C ALA A 233 -7.06 19.10 -32.62
N ARG A 234 -8.10 18.95 -31.80
CA ARG A 234 -9.50 19.13 -32.22
C ARG A 234 -9.83 20.58 -32.54
N GLU A 235 -9.31 21.53 -31.77
CA GLU A 235 -9.52 22.97 -32.02
C GLU A 235 -8.98 23.40 -33.39
N TRP A 236 -7.85 22.82 -33.82
CA TRP A 236 -7.31 23.03 -35.16
C TRP A 236 -8.19 22.48 -36.28
N VAL A 237 -8.84 21.34 -36.06
CA VAL A 237 -9.75 20.72 -37.04
C VAL A 237 -11.10 21.45 -37.10
N ALA A 238 -11.57 21.96 -35.97
CA ALA A 238 -12.89 22.58 -35.83
C ALA A 238 -12.97 24.03 -36.31
N ARG A 239 -11.85 24.72 -36.56
CA ARG A 239 -11.82 26.09 -37.11
C ARG A 239 -11.71 26.05 -38.64
N PRO A 240 -12.80 26.28 -39.40
CA PRO A 240 -12.81 26.16 -40.86
C PRO A 240 -11.79 27.07 -41.53
N GLU A 241 -11.60 28.28 -41.00
CA GLU A 241 -10.63 29.26 -41.47
C GLU A 241 -9.20 28.69 -41.48
N LEU A 242 -8.83 27.91 -40.45
CA LEU A 242 -7.52 27.24 -40.33
C LEU A 242 -7.46 25.89 -41.08
N ALA A 243 -8.58 25.17 -41.18
CA ALA A 243 -8.68 23.84 -41.79
C ALA A 243 -8.70 23.84 -43.34
N ILE A 244 -9.29 24.88 -43.96
CA ILE A 244 -9.40 25.00 -45.43
C ILE A 244 -8.01 25.07 -46.11
N SER A 245 -7.00 25.57 -45.39
CA SER A 245 -5.64 25.71 -45.89
C SER A 245 -4.88 24.38 -46.08
N ALA A 246 -5.22 23.28 -45.40
CA ALA A 246 -4.51 22.01 -45.58
C ALA A 246 -4.90 21.28 -46.87
N LYS A 247 -6.12 21.54 -47.38
CA LYS A 247 -6.61 20.98 -48.66
C LYS A 247 -6.38 21.90 -49.86
N ALA A 248 -6.34 23.23 -49.66
CA ALA A 248 -6.21 24.20 -50.75
C ALA A 248 -4.76 24.50 -51.16
N LEU A 249 -3.77 24.26 -50.28
CA LEU A 249 -2.34 24.39 -50.59
C LEU A 249 -1.79 23.04 -51.11
N GLY A 250 -2.08 22.72 -52.36
CA GLY A 250 -1.42 21.72 -53.22
C GLY A 250 -0.65 20.55 -52.58
N GLY A 251 -1.19 19.34 -52.75
CA GLY A 251 -0.43 18.24 -53.36
C GLY A 251 0.80 17.65 -52.65
N GLN A 252 1.09 18.00 -51.40
CA GLN A 252 1.95 17.16 -50.56
C GLN A 252 1.08 16.33 -49.64
N LYS A 253 1.20 15.01 -49.82
CA LYS A 253 0.84 14.01 -48.81
C LYS A 253 1.61 14.36 -47.53
N TYR A 254 1.06 15.26 -46.71
CA TYR A 254 1.21 15.07 -45.30
C TYR A 254 0.47 13.76 -45.02
N ASP A 255 1.22 12.73 -44.67
CA ASP A 255 0.68 11.59 -43.93
C ASP A 255 0.12 12.15 -42.61
N ILE A 256 -1.03 12.81 -42.68
CA ILE A 256 -2.05 12.68 -41.67
C ILE A 256 -2.31 11.17 -41.69
N PRO A 257 -1.99 10.41 -40.62
CA PRO A 257 -2.39 9.02 -40.55
C PRO A 257 -3.85 8.99 -40.93
N SER A 258 -4.14 8.35 -42.07
CA SER A 258 -5.48 8.31 -42.61
C SER A 258 -6.41 7.94 -41.46
N LEU A 259 -7.42 8.77 -41.19
CA LEU A 259 -8.43 8.52 -40.15
C LEU A 259 -9.14 7.16 -40.31
N THR A 260 -8.85 6.41 -41.38
CA THR A 260 -9.27 5.03 -41.66
C THR A 260 -8.29 3.93 -41.20
N LYS A 261 -7.16 4.29 -40.56
CA LYS A 261 -6.26 3.37 -39.83
C LYS A 261 -5.92 3.90 -38.42
N LEU A 262 -6.89 4.55 -37.77
CA LEU A 262 -7.07 4.24 -36.36
C LEU A 262 -7.49 2.76 -36.35
N HIS A 263 -6.52 1.88 -36.09
CA HIS A 263 -6.86 0.65 -35.39
C HIS A 263 -7.58 1.12 -34.13
N PHE A 264 -8.91 1.10 -34.19
CA PHE A 264 -9.66 0.50 -33.11
C PHE A 264 -9.09 -0.91 -33.06
N ASP A 265 -8.05 -1.09 -32.25
CA ASP A 265 -7.76 -2.43 -31.79
C ASP A 265 -9.07 -2.85 -31.12
N ASP A 266 -9.69 -3.84 -31.76
CA ASP A 266 -10.82 -4.60 -31.28
C ASP A 266 -10.42 -5.24 -29.94
N ASP A 267 -10.42 -4.46 -28.86
CA ASP A 267 -10.90 -4.98 -27.60
C ASP A 267 -12.42 -4.83 -27.65
N GLU A 268 -13.06 -5.93 -28.02
CA GLU A 268 -14.49 -6.18 -27.94
C GLU A 268 -15.04 -5.70 -26.58
N LEU A 269 -15.54 -4.46 -26.54
CA LEU A 269 -16.66 -4.10 -25.68
C LEU A 269 -17.84 -3.79 -26.57
N THR A 270 -18.42 -4.85 -27.11
CA THR A 270 -19.82 -4.89 -27.54
C THR A 270 -20.73 -4.82 -26.31
N GLY A 271 -20.61 -3.73 -25.54
CA GLY A 271 -21.56 -3.35 -24.51
C GLY A 271 -22.57 -2.40 -25.11
N THR A 272 -23.83 -2.82 -25.17
CA THR A 272 -24.93 -1.93 -25.51
C THR A 272 -25.05 -0.81 -24.46
N ALA A 273 -25.78 0.26 -24.76
CA ALA A 273 -25.99 1.37 -23.81
C ALA A 273 -26.58 0.90 -22.45
N ASP A 274 -27.21 -0.27 -22.42
CA ASP A 274 -27.71 -0.90 -21.19
C ASP A 274 -26.60 -1.58 -20.36
N ASP A 275 -25.51 -2.06 -20.98
CA ASP A 275 -24.34 -2.61 -20.29
C ASP A 275 -23.51 -1.51 -19.61
N ALA A 276 -23.38 -0.35 -20.26
CA ALA A 276 -22.78 0.84 -19.65
C ALA A 276 -23.60 1.34 -18.44
N ARG A 277 -24.93 1.21 -18.48
CA ARG A 277 -25.81 1.51 -17.32
C ARG A 277 -25.68 0.48 -16.20
N ALA A 278 -25.43 -0.79 -16.51
CA ALA A 278 -25.18 -1.82 -15.50
C ALA A 278 -23.84 -1.59 -14.76
N ILE A 279 -22.78 -1.20 -15.48
CA ILE A 279 -21.47 -0.87 -14.90
C ILE A 279 -21.57 0.38 -14.01
N TYR A 280 -22.27 1.43 -14.47
CA TYR A 280 -22.51 2.63 -13.63
C TYR A 280 -23.35 2.32 -12.38
N LYS A 281 -24.35 1.42 -12.47
CA LYS A 281 -25.11 0.97 -11.30
C LYS A 281 -24.25 0.15 -10.33
N TYR A 282 -23.32 -0.66 -10.83
CA TYR A 282 -22.43 -1.48 -10.01
C TYR A 282 -21.42 -0.61 -9.25
N ASP A 283 -20.88 0.44 -9.87
CA ASP A 283 -19.96 1.39 -9.21
C ASP A 283 -20.67 2.30 -8.19
N VAL A 284 -21.91 2.73 -8.46
CA VAL A 284 -22.71 3.47 -7.48
C VAL A 284 -23.06 2.58 -6.27
N HIS A 285 -23.35 1.29 -6.46
CA HIS A 285 -23.57 0.35 -5.35
C HIS A 285 -22.29 -0.01 -4.58
N ARG A 286 -21.13 -0.06 -5.26
CA ARG A 286 -19.83 -0.31 -4.62
C ARG A 286 -19.37 0.89 -3.78
N MET A 287 -19.55 2.10 -4.28
CA MET A 287 -19.26 3.33 -3.54
C MET A 287 -20.23 3.55 -2.37
N ALA A 288 -21.49 3.12 -2.49
CA ALA A 288 -22.44 3.13 -1.38
C ALA A 288 -22.10 2.11 -0.25
N LYS A 289 -21.40 1.01 -0.58
CA LYS A 289 -20.89 0.05 0.41
C LYS A 289 -19.57 0.49 1.06
N LEU A 290 -18.75 1.29 0.37
CA LEU A 290 -17.49 1.81 0.91
C LEU A 290 -17.64 3.16 1.64
N GLY A 291 -18.78 3.83 1.50
CA GLY A 291 -19.04 5.16 2.04
C GLY A 291 -19.90 5.25 3.31
N ARG A 292 -20.24 4.13 3.98
CA ARG A 292 -20.84 4.20 5.32
C ARG A 292 -19.75 3.98 6.37
N PRO A 293 -19.34 5.01 7.14
CA PRO A 293 -18.67 4.74 8.41
C PRO A 293 -19.63 3.89 9.23
N GLY A 294 -19.17 2.71 9.63
CA GLY A 294 -19.92 1.83 10.51
C GLY A 294 -20.38 2.63 11.72
N ARG A 295 -21.69 2.85 11.83
CA ARG A 295 -22.32 3.20 13.08
C ARG A 295 -21.93 2.07 14.03
N GLN A 296 -21.06 2.35 14.99
CA GLN A 296 -20.82 1.46 16.12
C GLN A 296 -22.17 1.28 16.81
N GLU A 297 -22.84 0.18 16.51
CA GLU A 297 -23.90 -0.32 17.36
C GLU A 297 -23.23 -0.70 18.68
N THR A 298 -23.44 0.16 19.68
CA THR A 298 -23.21 -0.20 21.05
C THR A 298 -24.01 -1.47 21.34
N PRO A 299 -23.41 -2.47 22.02
CA PRO A 299 -24.16 -3.66 22.37
C PRO A 299 -25.33 -3.25 23.26
N LYS A 300 -26.55 -3.57 22.82
CA LYS A 300 -27.73 -3.57 23.68
C LYS A 300 -27.42 -4.47 24.87
N LYS A 301 -27.31 -3.88 26.06
CA LYS A 301 -27.48 -4.59 27.32
C LYS A 301 -28.91 -5.13 27.35
N GLU A 302 -29.06 -6.39 26.96
CA GLU A 302 -30.20 -7.18 27.38
C GLU A 302 -29.98 -7.51 28.86
N HIS A 303 -30.69 -6.77 29.72
CA HIS A 303 -30.97 -7.23 31.07
C HIS A 303 -31.85 -8.46 30.94
N LYS A 304 -31.26 -9.63 31.20
CA LYS A 304 -32.02 -10.82 31.56
C LYS A 304 -31.70 -11.10 33.03
N GLU A 305 -32.63 -10.66 33.89
CA GLU A 305 -32.83 -11.26 35.20
C GLU A 305 -33.33 -12.69 34.97
N GLU A 306 -32.68 -13.66 35.60
CA GLU A 306 -33.19 -14.98 36.00
C GLU A 306 -32.00 -15.65 36.72
N GLU A 307 -31.91 -15.47 38.04
CA GLU A 307 -32.47 -16.35 39.07
C GLU A 307 -31.71 -17.69 39.22
N GLU A 308 -31.46 -17.98 40.48
CA GLU A 308 -30.74 -19.09 41.09
C GLU A 308 -30.78 -20.43 40.36
N THR A 309 -29.62 -21.11 40.27
CA THR A 309 -29.54 -22.53 40.65
C THR A 309 -28.10 -22.90 41.03
N ALA A 310 -27.94 -23.23 42.32
CA ALA A 310 -26.81 -23.99 42.83
C ALA A 310 -26.80 -25.40 42.22
N GLY A 311 -25.65 -25.91 41.79
CA GLY A 311 -25.58 -27.28 41.28
C GLY A 311 -24.21 -27.74 40.82
N LYS A 312 -23.53 -28.47 41.72
CA LYS A 312 -22.41 -29.40 41.52
C LYS A 312 -22.19 -29.88 40.07
N GLY A 313 -20.96 -29.81 39.58
CA GLY A 313 -20.55 -30.56 38.38
C GLY A 313 -19.27 -30.04 37.75
N GLY A 314 -18.12 -30.41 38.31
CA GLY A 314 -16.81 -30.00 37.78
C GLY A 314 -15.67 -30.84 38.33
N GLU A 315 -15.91 -32.13 38.52
CA GLU A 315 -14.95 -33.09 39.08
C GLU A 315 -14.89 -34.37 38.25
N GLU A 316 -14.89 -34.25 36.91
CA GLU A 316 -14.80 -35.45 36.05
C GLU A 316 -13.92 -35.31 34.80
N GLU A 317 -13.30 -34.14 34.56
CA GLU A 317 -12.45 -33.94 33.37
C GLU A 317 -10.94 -33.98 33.67
N ARG A 318 -10.53 -34.36 34.89
CA ARG A 318 -9.11 -34.53 35.29
C ARG A 318 -8.68 -35.98 35.52
N ARG A 319 -9.54 -36.96 35.26
CA ARG A 319 -9.22 -38.39 35.47
C ARG A 319 -8.75 -39.14 34.22
N HIS A 320 -8.94 -38.59 33.02
CA HIS A 320 -8.54 -39.28 31.78
C HIS A 320 -7.08 -39.04 31.32
N ASP A 321 -6.39 -38.02 31.84
CA ASP A 321 -5.00 -37.71 31.45
C ASP A 321 -3.91 -38.30 32.37
N VAL A 322 -4.30 -38.99 33.45
CA VAL A 322 -3.36 -39.61 34.40
C VAL A 322 -3.22 -41.12 34.17
N GLN A 323 -4.16 -41.76 33.47
CA GLN A 323 -4.12 -43.21 33.22
C GLN A 323 -3.21 -43.62 32.06
N THR A 324 -2.93 -42.74 31.10
CA THR A 324 -2.05 -43.04 29.94
C THR A 324 -0.56 -42.90 30.22
N LYS A 325 -0.14 -42.27 31.33
CA LYS A 325 1.29 -42.13 31.69
C LYS A 325 1.83 -43.21 32.62
N ILE A 326 0.96 -44.04 33.21
CA ILE A 326 1.38 -45.12 34.12
C ILE A 326 1.64 -46.43 33.34
N VAL A 327 1.09 -46.60 32.14
CA VAL A 327 1.26 -47.84 31.36
C VAL A 327 2.60 -47.88 30.61
N THR A 328 3.18 -46.74 30.22
CA THR A 328 4.46 -46.72 29.48
C THR A 328 5.71 -46.81 30.35
N SER A 329 5.58 -46.85 31.69
CA SER A 329 6.74 -46.93 32.60
C SER A 329 6.94 -48.30 33.23
N VAL A 330 6.10 -49.29 32.92
CA VAL A 330 6.21 -50.67 33.43
C VAL A 330 6.88 -51.61 32.41
N GLU A 331 6.89 -51.26 31.11
CA GLU A 331 7.54 -52.09 30.07
C GLU A 331 9.06 -51.87 29.95
N GLU A 332 9.64 -50.82 30.54
CA GLU A 332 11.10 -50.56 30.51
C GLU A 332 11.87 -51.15 31.72
N LEU A 333 11.23 -51.98 32.56
CA LEU A 333 11.86 -52.59 33.73
C LEU A 333 11.94 -54.13 33.69
N THR A 334 11.68 -54.75 32.53
CA THR A 334 11.79 -56.22 32.36
C THR A 334 12.51 -56.65 31.07
N GLU A 335 13.56 -55.95 30.66
CA GLU A 335 14.58 -56.48 29.75
C GLU A 335 16.00 -56.24 30.26
#